data_AF-A0A0M8X0J1-F1
#
_entry.id   AF-A0A0M8X0J1-F1
#
_cell.length_a   1.000
_cell.length_b   1.000
_cell.length_c   1.000
_cell.angle_alpha   90.00
_cell.angle_beta   90.00
_cell.angle_gamma   90.00
#
_symmetry.space_group_name_H-M   'P 1'
#
loop_
_entity.id
_entity.type
_entity.pdbx_description
1 polymer ?
#
loop_
_entity_poly.entity_id
_entity_poly.type
_entity_poly.pdbx_seq_one_letter_code
_entity_poly.pdbx_strand_id
1 'polypeptide(L)'
;MTESQGTHEQPHSSSAPVHPEWPPPPPYQPGTEPAPHRKKRTRGPVGLLAAVAIVAAAVGGGTAYAFQELTGKDTVATAGSSTTVVPAGKRGDVAAIAAAVSPSVVEINASLADGSSTGSGVIITSGGEIVTNNHVVSGASSIKVRTSEGKSYTAEVVGTDSSKDLALIKLRGASGLKPAALGDSSGVQVGDTVVAIGSPEGLTGTVTSGIVSALDRDVTVSTDENQGQGQGGDGQWPFQFGGRQFNGDTGSSTTTYKAIQTDASLNPGNSGGALIDASGHVIGINSAMYSSAQASSSSDAGSIGLGFAIPIDTVRSDLAKLRAGSGS
;
A
#
# COMPACT_ATOMS: atom_id res chain seq x y z
N MET A 1 52.28 -45.55 -34.26
CA MET A 1 52.71 -44.39 -35.05
C MET A 1 51.62 -44.11 -36.05
N THR A 2 50.80 -43.10 -35.79
CA THR A 2 49.87 -42.53 -36.79
C THR A 2 49.60 -41.09 -36.39
N GLU A 3 49.80 -40.23 -37.37
CA GLU A 3 49.91 -38.79 -37.29
C GLU A 3 48.56 -38.06 -37.23
N SER A 4 48.64 -36.88 -36.63
CA SER A 4 47.80 -35.69 -36.74
C SER A 4 47.18 -35.46 -38.12
N GLN A 5 45.87 -35.12 -38.16
CA GLN A 5 45.37 -33.96 -38.89
C GLN A 5 44.21 -33.32 -38.11
N GLY A 6 44.38 -32.06 -37.75
CA GLY A 6 43.33 -31.20 -37.21
C GLY A 6 42.55 -30.53 -38.34
N THR A 7 41.24 -30.43 -38.16
CA THR A 7 40.36 -29.55 -38.95
C THR A 7 39.70 -28.58 -37.99
N HIS A 8 40.13 -27.31 -38.07
CA HIS A 8 39.44 -26.19 -37.42
C HIS A 8 38.16 -25.88 -38.21
N GLU A 9 37.00 -26.09 -37.60
CA GLU A 9 35.74 -25.51 -38.07
C GLU A 9 35.69 -24.01 -37.71
N GLN A 10 35.38 -23.20 -38.72
CA GLN A 10 35.17 -21.76 -38.56
C GLN A 10 33.81 -21.48 -37.90
N PRO A 11 33.69 -20.49 -37.01
CA PRO A 11 32.39 -20.02 -36.56
C PRO A 11 31.72 -19.19 -37.66
N HIS A 12 30.55 -19.65 -38.11
CA HIS A 12 29.65 -18.89 -38.96
C HIS A 12 29.22 -17.59 -38.26
N SER A 13 29.60 -16.45 -38.83
CA SER A 13 29.05 -15.14 -38.50
C SER A 13 27.58 -15.08 -38.91
N SER A 14 26.65 -15.14 -37.94
CA SER A 14 25.26 -14.81 -38.18
C SER A 14 25.10 -13.28 -38.14
N SER A 15 24.86 -12.70 -39.31
CA SER A 15 24.45 -11.32 -39.50
C SER A 15 23.04 -11.11 -38.95
N ALA A 16 22.91 -10.22 -37.96
CA ALA A 16 21.61 -9.72 -37.54
C ALA A 16 21.03 -8.80 -38.64
N PRO A 17 19.72 -8.88 -38.96
CA PRO A 17 19.10 -7.94 -39.88
C PRO A 17 18.97 -6.55 -39.22
N VAL A 18 19.56 -5.56 -39.87
CA VAL A 18 19.42 -4.12 -39.57
C VAL A 18 18.00 -3.68 -39.92
N HIS A 19 17.25 -3.18 -38.94
CA HIS A 19 16.00 -2.46 -39.16
C HIS A 19 16.28 -1.02 -39.62
N PRO A 20 15.46 -0.44 -40.51
CA PRO A 20 15.71 0.88 -41.09
C PRO A 20 15.61 2.01 -40.06
N GLU A 21 16.49 3.00 -40.24
CA GLU A 21 16.77 4.15 -39.39
C GLU A 21 15.53 4.97 -38.98
N TRP A 22 15.41 5.24 -37.68
CA TRP A 22 14.75 6.46 -37.19
C TRP A 22 15.77 7.60 -37.29
N PRO A 23 15.45 8.75 -37.92
CA PRO A 23 16.36 9.88 -37.93
C PRO A 23 16.53 10.46 -36.52
N PRO A 24 17.74 10.90 -36.13
CA PRO A 24 17.97 11.50 -34.82
C PRO A 24 17.22 12.83 -34.67
N PRO A 25 16.76 13.18 -33.46
CA PRO A 25 16.12 14.47 -33.21
C PRO A 25 17.12 15.62 -33.43
N PRO A 26 16.63 16.81 -33.85
CA PRO A 26 17.50 17.96 -34.08
C PRO A 26 18.18 18.42 -32.79
N PRO A 27 19.40 19.00 -32.88
CA PRO A 27 20.10 19.52 -31.71
C PRO A 27 19.32 20.65 -31.03
N TYR A 28 19.16 20.53 -29.71
CA TYR A 28 18.50 21.52 -28.86
C TYR A 28 19.30 22.84 -28.87
N GLN A 29 18.72 23.90 -29.43
CA GLN A 29 19.21 25.27 -29.23
C GLN A 29 18.63 25.81 -27.92
N PRO A 30 19.46 26.28 -26.96
CA PRO A 30 18.95 26.99 -25.81
C PRO A 30 18.21 28.25 -26.26
N GLY A 31 16.90 28.30 -26.02
CA GLY A 31 16.11 29.51 -26.19
C GLY A 31 16.63 30.62 -25.28
N THR A 32 16.82 31.80 -25.84
CA THR A 32 17.21 33.01 -25.10
C THR A 32 16.06 33.40 -24.18
N GLU A 33 16.28 33.32 -22.87
CA GLU A 33 15.32 33.73 -21.85
C GLU A 33 15.15 35.27 -21.90
N PRO A 34 13.93 35.81 -22.08
CA PRO A 34 13.73 37.26 -22.02
C PRO A 34 13.91 37.74 -20.57
N ALA A 35 14.74 38.78 -20.40
CA ALA A 35 15.04 39.39 -19.11
C ALA A 35 13.76 39.83 -18.35
N PRO A 36 13.71 39.70 -17.02
CA PRO A 36 12.51 40.02 -16.26
C PRO A 36 12.23 41.53 -16.24
N HIS A 37 11.04 41.92 -16.69
CA HIS A 37 10.55 43.29 -16.55
C HIS A 37 10.29 43.62 -15.07
N ARG A 38 11.04 44.60 -14.55
CA ARG A 38 10.92 45.15 -13.20
C ARG A 38 9.57 45.87 -13.03
N LYS A 39 8.56 45.22 -12.45
CA LYS A 39 7.28 45.88 -12.10
C LYS A 39 7.45 46.77 -10.85
N LYS A 40 7.11 48.05 -10.98
CA LYS A 40 7.10 49.04 -9.88
C LYS A 40 6.01 48.66 -8.85
N ARG A 41 6.37 48.57 -7.57
CA ARG A 41 5.45 48.33 -6.45
C ARG A 41 4.66 49.62 -6.14
N THR A 42 3.37 49.64 -6.43
CA THR A 42 2.43 50.60 -5.85
C THR A 42 2.01 50.12 -4.46
N ARG A 43 2.25 50.94 -3.44
CA ARG A 43 1.83 50.70 -2.06
C ARG A 43 0.32 50.98 -1.93
N GLY A 44 -0.48 49.93 -1.82
CA GLY A 44 -1.90 49.98 -1.41
C GLY A 44 -2.06 49.76 0.11
N PRO A 45 -3.20 50.13 0.70
CA PRO A 45 -3.33 50.32 2.15
C PRO A 45 -3.37 48.98 2.92
N VAL A 46 -2.56 48.91 3.98
CA VAL A 46 -2.31 47.75 4.86
C VAL A 46 -3.47 47.55 5.86
N GLY A 47 -4.70 47.47 5.37
CA GLY A 47 -5.91 47.36 6.21
C GLY A 47 -6.63 46.01 6.17
N LEU A 48 -6.39 45.18 5.15
CA LEU A 48 -7.22 43.98 4.90
C LEU A 48 -6.55 42.64 5.26
N LEU A 49 -5.26 42.64 5.61
CA LEU A 49 -4.53 41.40 5.95
C LEU A 49 -4.61 41.01 7.44
N ALA A 50 -5.11 41.88 8.30
CA ALA A 50 -5.29 41.56 9.74
C ALA A 50 -6.55 40.70 10.01
N ALA A 51 -7.57 40.74 9.15
CA ALA A 51 -8.83 40.02 9.37
C ALA A 51 -8.76 38.53 8.97
N VAL A 52 -7.87 38.15 8.04
CA VAL A 52 -7.70 36.73 7.63
C VAL A 52 -6.83 35.94 8.61
N ALA A 53 -5.93 36.63 9.33
CA ALA A 53 -5.11 36.00 10.37
C ALA A 53 -5.95 35.53 11.59
N ILE A 54 -7.06 36.20 11.89
CA ILE A 54 -7.94 35.84 13.02
C ILE A 54 -8.76 34.57 12.70
N VAL A 55 -9.15 34.36 11.43
CA VAL A 55 -9.91 33.16 11.03
C VAL A 55 -9.00 31.94 10.87
N ALA A 56 -7.76 32.11 10.43
CA ALA A 56 -6.79 31.01 10.36
C ALA A 56 -6.33 30.51 11.74
N ALA A 57 -6.23 31.40 12.74
CA ALA A 57 -5.86 31.03 14.10
C ALA A 57 -6.99 30.32 14.88
N ALA A 58 -8.25 30.46 14.46
CA ALA A 58 -9.38 29.78 15.08
C ALA A 58 -9.59 28.33 14.60
N VAL A 59 -9.00 27.95 13.45
CA VAL A 59 -9.19 26.61 12.85
C VAL A 59 -7.92 25.75 12.91
N GLY A 60 -6.72 26.35 12.92
CA GLY A 60 -5.46 25.63 13.07
C GLY A 60 -4.79 26.01 14.39
N GLY A 61 -4.92 25.17 15.43
CA GLY A 61 -4.42 25.40 16.78
C GLY A 61 -2.94 25.79 16.86
N GLY A 62 -2.66 27.09 16.74
CA GLY A 62 -1.33 27.66 16.82
C GLY A 62 -1.38 29.09 17.32
N THR A 63 -0.93 29.28 18.57
CA THR A 63 -0.39 30.49 19.26
C THR A 63 -0.92 30.65 20.69
N ALA A 64 -0.50 29.79 21.62
CA ALA A 64 -0.82 29.95 23.04
C ALA A 64 0.00 31.04 23.76
N TYR A 65 1.06 31.59 23.15
CA TYR A 65 1.94 32.56 23.82
C TYR A 65 1.57 34.04 23.58
N ALA A 66 0.63 34.36 22.70
CA ALA A 66 0.28 35.75 22.38
C ALA A 66 -1.05 36.23 23.01
N PHE A 67 -1.85 35.32 23.57
CA PHE A 67 -3.17 35.66 24.13
C PHE A 67 -3.17 35.97 25.63
N GLN A 68 -2.06 35.74 26.33
CA GLN A 68 -2.01 35.95 27.78
C GLN A 68 -1.81 37.42 28.19
N GLU A 69 -1.37 38.28 27.26
CA GLU A 69 -1.16 39.71 27.52
C GLU A 69 -2.47 40.53 27.44
N LEU A 70 -3.53 40.01 26.81
CA LEU A 70 -4.66 40.85 26.38
C LEU A 70 -5.99 40.67 27.14
N THR A 71 -6.19 39.62 27.95
CA THR A 71 -7.53 39.40 28.54
C THR A 71 -7.61 38.98 30.01
N GLY A 72 -6.48 38.69 30.69
CA GLY A 72 -6.44 38.56 32.16
C GLY A 72 -7.70 37.96 32.81
N LYS A 73 -8.07 36.73 32.43
CA LYS A 73 -9.07 35.86 33.09
C LYS A 73 -9.15 34.47 32.42
N ASP A 74 -9.00 33.46 33.27
CA ASP A 74 -9.37 32.03 33.25
C ASP A 74 -9.24 31.18 31.95
N THR A 75 -8.42 30.14 32.07
CA THR A 75 -8.17 29.04 31.14
C THR A 75 -9.43 28.30 30.71
N VAL A 76 -9.72 28.31 29.40
CA VAL A 76 -10.64 27.36 28.76
C VAL A 76 -9.80 26.19 28.24
N ALA A 77 -9.91 25.03 28.89
CA ALA A 77 -9.34 23.78 28.41
C ALA A 77 -10.08 23.34 27.14
N THR A 78 -9.43 23.47 25.98
CA THR A 78 -9.95 22.91 24.72
C THR A 78 -9.32 21.54 24.51
N ALA A 79 -10.10 20.48 24.67
CA ALA A 79 -9.70 19.11 24.33
C ALA A 79 -9.53 18.99 22.81
N GLY A 80 -8.31 19.14 22.33
CA GLY A 80 -7.96 18.93 20.92
C GLY A 80 -7.72 17.44 20.65
N SER A 81 -8.62 16.82 19.91
CA SER A 81 -8.37 15.52 19.27
C SER A 81 -7.34 15.75 18.16
N SER A 82 -6.13 15.20 18.31
CA SER A 82 -5.04 15.41 17.36
C SER A 82 -5.24 14.54 16.11
N THR A 83 -5.80 15.11 15.04
CA THR A 83 -5.64 14.56 13.69
C THR A 83 -4.37 15.13 13.08
N THR A 84 -3.38 14.27 12.82
CA THR A 84 -2.15 14.68 12.12
C THR A 84 -2.47 14.83 10.65
N VAL A 85 -2.57 16.07 10.16
CA VAL A 85 -2.66 16.36 8.72
C VAL A 85 -1.25 16.61 8.20
N VAL A 86 -0.79 15.80 7.23
CA VAL A 86 0.51 16.01 6.55
C VAL A 86 0.32 17.01 5.40
N PRO A 87 1.14 18.08 5.28
CA PRO A 87 1.05 19.03 4.18
C PRO A 87 1.56 18.43 2.85
N ALA A 88 0.71 18.41 1.82
CA ALA A 88 1.04 17.89 0.49
C ALA A 88 2.06 18.79 -0.25
N GLY A 89 3.25 18.27 -0.55
CA GLY A 89 4.27 18.99 -1.32
C GLY A 89 5.62 18.28 -1.51
N LYS A 90 5.83 17.70 -2.70
CA LYS A 90 7.09 17.25 -3.37
C LYS A 90 8.19 16.57 -2.52
N ARG A 91 8.47 15.29 -2.85
CA ARG A 91 9.63 14.44 -2.46
C ARG A 91 9.94 14.29 -0.96
N GLY A 92 9.41 15.14 -0.09
CA GLY A 92 9.38 14.99 1.38
C GLY A 92 8.13 14.28 1.90
N ASP A 93 7.24 13.82 1.01
CA ASP A 93 5.90 13.33 1.39
C ASP A 93 5.89 11.83 1.73
N VAL A 94 6.47 10.98 0.88
CA VAL A 94 6.44 9.51 1.09
C VAL A 94 7.15 9.11 2.38
N ALA A 95 8.32 9.68 2.65
CA ALA A 95 9.06 9.39 3.88
C ALA A 95 8.32 9.89 5.13
N ALA A 96 7.65 11.05 5.04
CA ALA A 96 6.87 11.60 6.14
C ALA A 96 5.60 10.76 6.39
N ILE A 97 4.87 10.40 5.33
CA ILE A 97 3.72 9.49 5.36
C ILE A 97 4.14 8.14 5.96
N ALA A 98 5.24 7.56 5.48
CA ALA A 98 5.77 6.31 5.99
C ALA A 98 6.14 6.38 7.47
N ALA A 99 6.83 7.45 7.90
CA ALA A 99 7.15 7.65 9.31
C ALA A 99 5.88 7.83 10.16
N ALA A 100 4.86 8.52 9.65
CA ALA A 100 3.63 8.77 10.36
C ALA A 100 2.76 7.50 10.52
N VAL A 101 2.73 6.66 9.49
CA VAL A 101 1.81 5.50 9.40
C VAL A 101 2.47 4.17 9.75
N SER A 102 3.80 4.02 9.64
CA SER A 102 4.48 2.75 9.98
C SER A 102 4.23 2.23 11.40
N PRO A 103 3.94 3.03 12.45
CA PRO A 103 3.54 2.50 13.76
C PRO A 103 2.17 1.82 13.77
N SER A 104 1.37 2.03 12.73
CA SER A 104 0.03 1.46 12.56
C SER A 104 0.01 0.24 11.63
N VAL A 105 1.16 -0.13 11.04
CA VAL A 105 1.32 -1.32 10.21
C VAL A 105 2.17 -2.34 10.96
N VAL A 106 1.76 -3.60 10.89
CA VAL A 106 2.41 -4.72 11.59
C VAL A 106 2.83 -5.79 10.60
N GLU A 107 3.80 -6.60 10.98
CA GLU A 107 4.13 -7.87 10.33
C GLU A 107 3.29 -8.99 10.96
N ILE A 108 2.77 -9.89 10.13
CA ILE A 108 2.01 -11.07 10.53
C ILE A 108 2.75 -12.31 10.05
N ASN A 109 3.00 -13.23 10.99
CA ASN A 109 3.54 -14.55 10.73
C ASN A 109 2.54 -15.60 11.23
N ALA A 110 1.93 -16.34 10.31
CA ALA A 110 0.96 -17.38 10.58
C ALA A 110 1.60 -18.76 10.37
N SER A 111 1.44 -19.66 11.33
CA SER A 111 1.94 -21.05 11.22
C SER A 111 0.80 -21.97 10.78
N LEU A 112 0.97 -22.62 9.62
CA LEU A 112 0.03 -23.60 9.06
C LEU A 112 0.54 -25.02 9.32
N ALA A 113 -0.27 -26.03 9.03
CA ALA A 113 0.12 -27.43 9.20
C ALA A 113 1.33 -27.80 8.31
N ASP A 114 1.37 -27.27 7.09
CA ASP A 114 2.35 -27.62 6.06
C ASP A 114 3.36 -26.49 5.75
N GLY A 115 3.45 -25.48 6.61
CA GLY A 115 4.35 -24.33 6.39
C GLY A 115 3.99 -23.08 7.19
N SER A 116 4.33 -21.91 6.66
CA SER A 116 3.98 -20.62 7.23
C SER A 116 3.52 -19.64 6.16
N SER A 117 2.65 -18.72 6.54
CA SER A 117 2.24 -17.58 5.72
C SER A 117 2.71 -16.30 6.38
N THR A 118 3.27 -15.38 5.58
CA THR A 118 3.78 -14.10 6.05
C THR A 118 3.08 -12.97 5.31
N GLY A 119 2.66 -11.96 6.06
CA GLY A 119 1.94 -10.81 5.54
C GLY A 119 2.08 -9.60 6.44
N SER A 120 1.23 -8.63 6.19
CA SER A 120 1.12 -7.39 6.93
C SER A 120 -0.29 -7.22 7.49
N GLY A 121 -0.45 -6.28 8.42
CA GLY A 121 -1.76 -5.90 8.94
C GLY A 121 -1.82 -4.42 9.27
N VAL A 122 -3.02 -3.87 9.29
CA VAL A 122 -3.30 -2.49 9.69
C VAL A 122 -4.01 -2.47 11.04
N ILE A 123 -3.41 -1.82 12.03
CA ILE A 123 -3.99 -1.64 13.36
C ILE A 123 -5.16 -0.65 13.25
N ILE A 124 -6.35 -1.07 13.66
CA ILE A 124 -7.57 -0.23 13.62
C ILE A 124 -8.08 0.18 15.01
N THR A 125 -7.58 -0.44 16.09
CA THR A 125 -7.88 0.00 17.47
C THR A 125 -6.66 -0.06 18.37
N SER A 126 -6.63 0.79 19.41
CA SER A 126 -5.52 0.85 20.38
C SER A 126 -5.39 -0.41 21.24
N GLY A 127 -6.46 -1.21 21.32
CA GLY A 127 -6.46 -2.53 21.95
C GLY A 127 -5.94 -3.65 21.03
N GLY A 128 -5.56 -3.38 19.78
CA GLY A 128 -4.96 -4.36 18.89
C GLY A 128 -5.93 -5.19 18.06
N GLU A 129 -7.05 -4.60 17.63
CA GLU A 129 -7.73 -5.12 16.43
C GLU A 129 -6.93 -4.73 15.19
N ILE A 130 -6.71 -5.69 14.29
CA ILE A 130 -5.93 -5.55 13.08
C ILE A 130 -6.70 -6.13 11.91
N VAL A 131 -6.80 -5.37 10.82
CA VAL A 131 -7.29 -5.86 9.53
C VAL A 131 -6.12 -6.39 8.71
N THR A 132 -6.32 -7.52 8.05
CA THR A 132 -5.38 -8.13 7.10
C THR A 132 -6.16 -8.88 6.02
N ASN A 133 -5.46 -9.55 5.10
CA ASN A 133 -6.10 -10.43 4.14
C ASN A 133 -6.45 -11.79 4.75
N ASN A 134 -7.50 -12.43 4.25
CA ASN A 134 -7.88 -13.76 4.69
C ASN A 134 -6.79 -14.80 4.36
N HIS A 135 -6.21 -14.77 3.16
CA HIS A 135 -5.17 -15.73 2.78
C HIS A 135 -3.89 -15.66 3.65
N VAL A 136 -3.67 -14.56 4.38
CA VAL A 136 -2.53 -14.43 5.31
C VAL A 136 -2.74 -15.30 6.55
N VAL A 137 -3.99 -15.48 6.99
CA VAL A 137 -4.33 -16.11 8.28
C VAL A 137 -5.19 -17.37 8.16
N SER A 138 -5.70 -17.68 6.96
CA SER A 138 -6.51 -18.86 6.70
C SER A 138 -5.73 -20.14 7.02
N GLY A 139 -6.38 -21.10 7.70
CA GLY A 139 -5.77 -22.38 8.08
C GLY A 139 -4.64 -22.28 9.12
N ALA A 140 -4.40 -21.11 9.72
CA ALA A 140 -3.33 -20.91 10.68
C ALA A 140 -3.65 -21.55 12.05
N SER A 141 -2.73 -22.38 12.53
CA SER A 141 -2.74 -22.95 13.88
C SER A 141 -2.30 -21.95 14.96
N SER A 142 -1.45 -20.98 14.59
CA SER A 142 -1.05 -19.88 15.46
C SER A 142 -0.67 -18.65 14.64
N ILE A 143 -0.91 -17.46 15.21
CA ILE A 143 -0.60 -16.18 14.56
C ILE A 143 0.26 -15.37 15.51
N LYS A 144 1.45 -14.97 15.04
CA LYS A 144 2.34 -14.01 15.70
C LYS A 144 2.35 -12.71 14.93
N VAL A 145 2.21 -11.61 15.64
CA VAL A 145 2.21 -10.27 15.07
C VAL A 145 3.35 -9.47 15.68
N ARG A 146 4.17 -8.86 14.84
CA ARG A 146 5.28 -8.00 15.26
C ARG A 146 4.98 -6.56 14.88
N THR A 147 5.00 -5.68 15.86
CA THR A 147 4.86 -4.23 15.67
C THR A 147 6.15 -3.64 15.10
N SER A 148 6.07 -2.44 14.51
CA SER A 148 7.26 -1.73 13.99
C SER A 148 8.27 -1.34 15.07
N GLU A 149 7.85 -1.26 16.34
CA GLU A 149 8.74 -1.11 17.51
C GLU A 149 9.46 -2.42 17.88
N GLY A 150 9.18 -3.52 17.17
CA GLY A 150 9.78 -4.83 17.38
C GLY A 150 9.09 -5.70 18.43
N LYS A 151 8.02 -5.21 19.08
CA LYS A 151 7.26 -5.98 20.07
C LYS A 151 6.36 -7.02 19.39
N SER A 152 6.41 -8.26 19.87
CA SER A 152 5.63 -9.38 19.34
C SER A 152 4.46 -9.74 20.24
N TYR A 153 3.34 -10.12 19.62
CA TYR A 153 2.10 -10.55 20.26
C TYR A 153 1.57 -11.82 19.60
N THR A 154 0.85 -12.63 20.36
CA THR A 154 -0.01 -13.67 19.78
C THR A 154 -1.35 -13.03 19.40
N ALA A 155 -1.92 -13.44 18.27
CA ALA A 155 -3.22 -13.00 17.81
C ALA A 155 -4.22 -14.16 17.71
N GLU A 156 -5.50 -13.83 17.81
CA GLU A 156 -6.63 -14.70 17.50
C GLU A 156 -7.35 -14.15 16.28
N VAL A 157 -7.88 -15.04 15.44
CA VAL A 157 -8.82 -14.64 14.39
C VAL A 157 -10.16 -14.29 15.06
N VAL A 158 -10.65 -13.08 14.82
CA VAL A 158 -11.98 -12.64 15.26
C VAL A 158 -13.03 -13.07 14.25
N GLY A 159 -12.76 -12.83 12.96
CA GLY A 159 -13.62 -13.24 11.87
C GLY A 159 -12.96 -13.05 10.51
N THR A 160 -13.50 -13.73 9.51
CA THR A 160 -13.01 -13.73 8.13
C THR A 160 -14.16 -13.50 7.15
N ASP A 161 -13.83 -12.97 5.98
CA ASP A 161 -14.70 -12.93 4.80
C ASP A 161 -13.87 -13.36 3.59
N SER A 162 -13.89 -14.66 3.29
CA SER A 162 -13.16 -15.24 2.15
C SER A 162 -13.66 -14.68 0.81
N SER A 163 -14.91 -14.20 0.72
CA SER A 163 -15.50 -13.63 -0.50
C SER A 163 -14.83 -12.31 -0.94
N LYS A 164 -14.13 -11.65 -0.01
CA LYS A 164 -13.42 -10.37 -0.24
C LYS A 164 -11.97 -10.43 0.19
N ASP A 165 -11.49 -11.61 0.56
CA ASP A 165 -10.17 -11.82 1.11
C ASP A 165 -9.83 -10.90 2.31
N LEU A 166 -10.78 -10.73 3.24
CA LEU A 166 -10.63 -9.92 4.45
C LEU A 166 -10.58 -10.79 5.71
N ALA A 167 -9.75 -10.40 6.67
CA ALA A 167 -9.76 -10.95 8.02
C ALA A 167 -9.57 -9.87 9.06
N LEU A 168 -10.20 -10.08 10.22
CA LEU A 168 -9.98 -9.30 11.43
C LEU A 168 -9.32 -10.21 12.46
N ILE A 169 -8.16 -9.80 12.96
CA ILE A 169 -7.47 -10.48 14.06
C ILE A 169 -7.37 -9.57 15.29
N LYS A 170 -7.19 -10.18 16.45
CA LYS A 170 -7.08 -9.50 17.75
C LYS A 170 -5.84 -9.95 18.49
N LEU A 171 -4.99 -8.98 18.85
CA LEU A 171 -3.82 -9.24 19.68
C LEU A 171 -4.22 -9.55 21.13
N ARG A 172 -3.61 -10.59 21.70
CA ARG A 172 -3.74 -10.92 23.13
C ARG A 172 -2.88 -9.98 23.97
N GLY A 173 -3.48 -9.34 24.97
CA GLY A 173 -2.75 -8.52 25.96
C GLY A 173 -2.13 -7.23 25.42
N ALA A 174 -2.53 -6.77 24.23
CA ALA A 174 -2.06 -5.52 23.65
C ALA A 174 -2.89 -4.32 24.12
N SER A 175 -2.22 -3.20 24.34
CA SER A 175 -2.83 -1.90 24.63
C SER A 175 -1.88 -0.78 24.23
N GLY A 176 -2.40 0.44 24.08
CA GLY A 176 -1.60 1.62 23.73
C GLY A 176 -1.06 1.61 22.30
N LEU A 177 -1.59 0.76 21.42
CA LEU A 177 -1.20 0.74 20.02
C LEU A 177 -1.71 1.99 19.30
N LYS A 178 -1.03 2.40 18.23
CA LYS A 178 -1.42 3.53 17.39
C LYS A 178 -2.30 3.05 16.22
N PRO A 179 -3.62 3.32 16.24
CA PRO A 179 -4.48 2.99 15.11
C PRO A 179 -4.13 3.83 13.88
N ALA A 180 -4.28 3.24 12.70
CA ALA A 180 -4.20 3.97 11.46
C ALA A 180 -5.42 4.91 11.33
N ALA A 181 -5.21 6.08 10.74
CA ALA A 181 -6.31 6.94 10.35
C ALA A 181 -6.93 6.40 9.06
N LEU A 182 -8.21 6.01 9.11
CA LEU A 182 -8.92 5.47 7.95
C LEU A 182 -9.52 6.61 7.13
N GLY A 183 -9.25 6.61 5.83
CA GLY A 183 -9.76 7.60 4.88
C GLY A 183 -11.14 7.23 4.33
N ASP A 184 -11.40 7.74 3.14
CA ASP A 184 -12.61 7.51 2.34
C ASP A 184 -12.16 7.03 0.95
N SER A 185 -12.50 5.79 0.61
CA SER A 185 -12.16 5.20 -0.69
C SER A 185 -13.13 5.60 -1.80
N SER A 186 -14.33 6.07 -1.46
CA SER A 186 -15.32 6.53 -2.45
C SER A 186 -14.91 7.84 -3.13
N GLY A 187 -14.05 8.63 -2.49
CA GLY A 187 -13.50 9.87 -3.03
C GLY A 187 -12.21 9.71 -3.84
N VAL A 188 -11.65 8.51 -3.90
CA VAL A 188 -10.37 8.24 -4.59
C VAL A 188 -10.56 8.37 -6.11
N GLN A 189 -9.54 8.90 -6.78
CA GLN A 189 -9.52 9.12 -8.22
C GLN A 189 -8.32 8.45 -8.88
N VAL A 190 -8.48 8.06 -10.15
CA VAL A 190 -7.35 7.62 -10.98
C VAL A 190 -6.35 8.77 -11.13
N GLY A 191 -5.08 8.48 -10.85
CA GLY A 191 -4.00 9.47 -10.82
C GLY A 191 -3.64 9.98 -9.43
N ASP A 192 -4.44 9.68 -8.40
CA ASP A 192 -4.10 10.03 -7.02
C ASP A 192 -2.79 9.34 -6.61
N THR A 193 -1.89 10.10 -5.97
CA THR A 193 -0.63 9.54 -5.45
C THR A 193 -0.92 8.68 -4.24
N VAL A 194 -0.30 7.49 -4.22
CA VAL A 194 -0.45 6.53 -3.13
C VAL A 194 0.90 6.02 -2.64
N VAL A 195 0.92 5.63 -1.37
CA VAL A 195 2.03 4.94 -0.73
C VAL A 195 1.52 3.61 -0.20
N ALA A 196 2.15 2.52 -0.61
CA ALA A 196 1.90 1.20 -0.06
C ALA A 196 2.93 0.90 1.02
N ILE A 197 2.46 0.47 2.19
CA ILE A 197 3.30 0.05 3.31
C ILE A 197 2.94 -1.38 3.70
N GLY A 198 3.95 -2.24 3.74
CA GLY A 198 3.91 -3.56 4.34
C GLY A 198 5.16 -3.80 5.19
N SER A 199 5.26 -4.93 5.89
CA SER A 199 6.42 -5.28 6.72
C SER A 199 6.90 -6.70 6.43
N PRO A 200 7.48 -6.97 5.25
CA PRO A 200 7.96 -8.30 4.90
C PRO A 200 9.18 -8.73 5.73
N GLU A 201 9.14 -9.97 6.22
CA GLU A 201 10.28 -10.79 6.66
C GLU A 201 11.31 -10.11 7.58
N GLY A 202 10.84 -9.40 8.61
CA GLY A 202 11.72 -8.81 9.62
C GLY A 202 12.54 -7.59 9.17
N LEU A 203 12.35 -7.10 7.94
CA LEU A 203 12.78 -5.77 7.54
C LEU A 203 11.76 -4.75 8.05
N THR A 204 12.22 -3.66 8.65
CA THR A 204 11.34 -2.62 9.19
C THR A 204 10.63 -1.89 8.05
N GLY A 205 9.44 -2.34 7.66
CA GLY A 205 8.52 -1.65 6.74
C GLY A 205 9.01 -1.46 5.30
N THR A 206 8.53 -2.27 4.35
CA THR A 206 8.67 -1.96 2.92
C THR A 206 7.70 -0.86 2.53
N VAL A 207 8.23 0.23 1.98
CA VAL A 207 7.47 1.38 1.50
C VAL A 207 7.66 1.50 0.00
N THR A 208 6.56 1.49 -0.74
CA THR A 208 6.57 1.74 -2.19
C THR A 208 5.57 2.85 -2.50
N SER A 209 5.83 3.59 -3.58
CA SER A 209 4.97 4.70 -4.00
C SER A 209 4.53 4.48 -5.44
N GLY A 210 3.32 4.94 -5.74
CA GLY A 210 2.75 4.89 -7.08
C GLY A 210 1.54 5.83 -7.17
N ILE A 211 0.63 5.49 -8.08
CA ILE A 211 -0.66 6.14 -8.24
C ILE A 211 -1.79 5.12 -8.22
N VAL A 212 -3.02 5.60 -8.10
CA VAL A 212 -4.21 4.83 -8.45
C VAL A 212 -4.28 4.73 -9.97
N SER A 213 -4.14 3.52 -10.48
CA SER A 213 -4.12 3.22 -11.91
C SER A 213 -5.52 2.95 -12.46
N ALA A 214 -6.41 2.40 -11.64
CA ALA A 214 -7.81 2.17 -11.97
C ALA A 214 -8.65 1.96 -10.70
N LEU A 215 -9.96 2.16 -10.81
CA LEU A 215 -10.94 1.88 -9.77
C LEU A 215 -11.89 0.77 -10.24
N ASP A 216 -12.61 0.19 -9.29
CA ASP A 216 -13.68 -0.80 -9.51
C ASP A 216 -13.29 -1.97 -10.39
N ARG A 217 -12.03 -2.41 -10.29
CA ARG A 217 -11.55 -3.57 -11.03
C ARG A 217 -12.12 -4.83 -10.42
N ASP A 218 -12.83 -5.59 -11.24
CA ASP A 218 -13.30 -6.92 -10.91
C ASP A 218 -12.11 -7.85 -10.78
N VAL A 219 -11.80 -8.22 -9.55
CA VAL A 219 -10.80 -9.24 -9.26
C VAL A 219 -11.50 -10.47 -8.73
N THR A 220 -11.33 -11.57 -9.45
CA THR A 220 -11.91 -12.86 -9.12
C THR A 220 -10.87 -13.68 -8.39
N VAL A 221 -11.21 -14.16 -7.20
CA VAL A 221 -10.35 -14.97 -6.36
C VAL A 221 -11.08 -16.23 -5.94
N SER A 222 -10.33 -17.24 -5.55
CA SER A 222 -10.92 -18.48 -5.07
C SER A 222 -11.48 -18.32 -3.66
N THR A 223 -12.61 -18.95 -3.40
CA THR A 223 -13.23 -18.98 -2.07
C THR A 223 -12.94 -20.26 -1.30
N ASP A 224 -12.31 -21.24 -1.94
CA ASP A 224 -12.00 -22.52 -1.31
C ASP A 224 -10.90 -22.33 -0.26
N GLU A 225 -11.25 -22.54 1.02
CA GLU A 225 -10.33 -22.39 2.15
C GLU A 225 -9.20 -23.44 2.14
N ASN A 226 -9.33 -24.48 1.33
CA ASN A 226 -8.44 -25.65 1.30
C ASN A 226 -7.34 -25.58 0.23
N GLN A 227 -7.03 -24.38 -0.27
CA GLN A 227 -6.01 -24.17 -1.33
C GLN A 227 -4.55 -24.41 -0.91
N GLY A 228 -4.31 -25.08 0.22
CA GLY A 228 -2.97 -25.59 0.56
C GLY A 228 -2.52 -26.80 -0.26
N GLN A 229 -3.37 -27.42 -1.09
CA GLN A 229 -3.10 -28.77 -1.64
C GLN A 229 -3.19 -28.94 -3.16
N GLY A 230 -3.28 -27.86 -3.96
CA GLY A 230 -3.55 -27.98 -5.40
C GLY A 230 -2.56 -27.28 -6.33
N GLN A 231 -1.42 -27.94 -6.61
CA GLN A 231 -0.70 -27.84 -7.90
C GLN A 231 -0.19 -26.45 -8.37
N GLY A 232 0.74 -25.84 -7.62
CA GLY A 232 1.57 -24.71 -8.08
C GLY A 232 2.65 -24.41 -7.05
N GLY A 233 3.88 -24.85 -7.31
CA GLY A 233 4.95 -25.06 -6.32
C GLY A 233 5.65 -23.85 -5.73
N ASP A 234 4.98 -22.69 -5.60
CA ASP A 234 5.66 -21.42 -5.28
C ASP A 234 4.92 -20.53 -4.28
N GLY A 235 3.84 -21.01 -3.65
CA GLY A 235 3.09 -20.23 -2.63
C GLY A 235 2.38 -19.00 -3.19
N GLN A 236 2.12 -18.99 -4.50
CA GLN A 236 1.59 -17.86 -5.24
C GLN A 236 0.06 -17.97 -5.36
N TRP A 237 -0.67 -16.97 -4.88
CA TRP A 237 -2.14 -17.03 -4.78
C TRP A 237 -2.82 -16.83 -6.15
N PRO A 238 -3.70 -17.75 -6.61
CA PRO A 238 -4.36 -17.67 -7.91
C PRO A 238 -5.48 -16.63 -7.93
N PHE A 239 -5.57 -15.86 -9.02
CA PHE A 239 -6.66 -14.91 -9.25
C PHE A 239 -6.92 -14.71 -10.75
N GLN A 240 -8.09 -14.15 -11.07
CA GLN A 240 -8.47 -13.76 -12.42
C GLN A 240 -8.76 -12.26 -12.48
N PHE A 241 -8.24 -11.62 -13.52
CA PHE A 241 -8.50 -10.22 -13.82
C PHE A 241 -8.58 -10.00 -15.34
N GLY A 242 -9.61 -9.27 -15.80
CA GLY A 242 -9.79 -8.98 -17.23
C GLY A 242 -9.95 -10.24 -18.10
N GLY A 243 -10.59 -11.28 -17.57
CA GLY A 243 -10.81 -12.56 -18.25
C GLY A 243 -9.58 -13.48 -18.34
N ARG A 244 -8.45 -13.11 -17.71
CA ARG A 244 -7.21 -13.91 -17.71
C ARG A 244 -6.91 -14.42 -16.31
N GLN A 245 -6.44 -15.66 -16.20
CA GLN A 245 -5.98 -16.28 -14.95
C GLN A 245 -4.50 -15.96 -14.71
N PHE A 246 -4.14 -15.78 -13.45
CA PHE A 246 -2.81 -15.47 -12.97
C PHE A 246 -2.47 -16.40 -11.80
N ASN A 247 -1.22 -16.85 -11.74
CA ASN A 247 -0.69 -17.76 -10.69
C ASN A 247 -1.43 -19.10 -10.55
N GLY A 248 -2.03 -19.59 -11.64
CA GLY A 248 -2.72 -20.87 -11.68
C GLY A 248 -4.23 -20.74 -11.84
N ASP A 249 -4.92 -21.86 -11.68
CA ASP A 249 -6.37 -21.95 -11.81
C ASP A 249 -7.05 -21.44 -10.54
N THR A 250 -8.03 -20.55 -10.70
CA THR A 250 -8.87 -20.07 -9.59
C THR A 250 -9.90 -21.12 -9.13
N GLY A 251 -10.00 -22.25 -9.81
CA GLY A 251 -10.91 -23.33 -9.47
C GLY A 251 -12.37 -22.98 -9.75
N SER A 252 -13.27 -23.84 -9.28
CA SER A 252 -14.71 -23.74 -9.53
C SER A 252 -15.45 -22.80 -8.58
N SER A 253 -14.96 -22.64 -7.35
CA SER A 253 -15.55 -21.76 -6.34
C SER A 253 -14.80 -20.44 -6.31
N THR A 254 -15.38 -19.42 -6.91
CA THR A 254 -14.77 -18.09 -6.99
C THR A 254 -15.73 -17.00 -6.54
N THR A 255 -15.14 -15.90 -6.12
CA THR A 255 -15.82 -14.66 -5.75
C THR A 255 -15.15 -13.53 -6.51
N THR A 256 -15.91 -12.52 -6.88
CA THR A 256 -15.38 -11.30 -7.49
C THR A 256 -15.61 -10.13 -6.56
N TYR A 257 -14.55 -9.38 -6.27
CA TYR A 257 -14.65 -8.13 -5.53
C TYR A 257 -14.10 -6.95 -6.34
N LYS A 258 -14.53 -5.74 -5.95
CA LYS A 258 -14.10 -4.48 -6.55
C LYS A 258 -12.83 -3.99 -5.87
N ALA A 259 -11.75 -3.87 -6.63
CA ALA A 259 -10.45 -3.46 -6.14
C ALA A 259 -10.04 -2.09 -6.68
N ILE A 260 -9.24 -1.37 -5.87
CA ILE A 260 -8.39 -0.27 -6.32
C ILE A 260 -7.16 -0.89 -6.98
N GLN A 261 -6.85 -0.52 -8.22
CA GLN A 261 -5.61 -0.90 -8.86
C GLN A 261 -4.56 0.19 -8.67
N THR A 262 -3.33 -0.20 -8.35
CA THR A 262 -2.18 0.71 -8.24
C THR A 262 -0.97 0.17 -9.00
N ASP A 263 -0.08 1.06 -9.42
CA ASP A 263 1.25 0.72 -9.93
C ASP A 263 2.35 0.76 -8.85
N ALA A 264 2.01 1.12 -7.61
CA ALA A 264 2.90 0.96 -6.47
C ALA A 264 3.31 -0.51 -6.35
N SER A 265 4.62 -0.77 -6.23
CA SER A 265 5.11 -2.15 -6.23
C SER A 265 4.58 -2.90 -5.01
N LEU A 266 3.72 -3.89 -5.27
CA LEU A 266 3.21 -4.84 -4.28
C LEU A 266 3.88 -6.20 -4.50
N ASN A 267 4.49 -6.69 -3.43
CA ASN A 267 5.41 -7.82 -3.40
C ASN A 267 5.01 -8.77 -2.24
N PRO A 268 5.63 -9.97 -2.12
CA PRO A 268 5.42 -10.85 -0.97
C PRO A 268 5.50 -10.08 0.35
N GLY A 269 4.60 -10.38 1.27
CA GLY A 269 4.58 -9.76 2.60
C GLY A 269 3.94 -8.38 2.67
N ASN A 270 3.64 -7.71 1.55
CA ASN A 270 2.81 -6.49 1.55
C ASN A 270 1.31 -6.77 1.66
N SER A 271 0.85 -8.01 1.37
CA SER A 271 -0.54 -8.44 1.56
C SER A 271 -1.02 -8.16 2.98
N GLY A 272 -2.16 -7.52 3.12
CA GLY A 272 -2.75 -7.08 4.37
C GLY A 272 -2.21 -5.75 4.89
N GLY A 273 -1.23 -5.16 4.21
CA GLY A 273 -0.67 -3.84 4.51
C GLY A 273 -1.57 -2.69 4.06
N ALA A 274 -1.13 -1.45 4.29
CA ALA A 274 -1.93 -0.26 3.98
C ALA A 274 -1.61 0.31 2.59
N LEU A 275 -2.64 0.69 1.84
CA LEU A 275 -2.57 1.65 0.75
C LEU A 275 -3.01 3.01 1.28
N ILE A 276 -2.15 4.02 1.15
CA ILE A 276 -2.27 5.29 1.87
C ILE A 276 -2.28 6.44 0.87
N ASP A 277 -3.16 7.41 1.09
CA ASP A 277 -3.19 8.65 0.29
C ASP A 277 -2.08 9.64 0.70
N ALA A 278 -1.96 10.74 -0.03
CA ALA A 278 -0.98 11.80 0.25
C ALA A 278 -1.18 12.51 1.60
N SER A 279 -2.33 12.35 2.25
CA SER A 279 -2.62 12.93 3.57
C SER A 279 -2.32 11.98 4.73
N GLY A 280 -1.90 10.74 4.44
CA GLY A 280 -1.58 9.73 5.45
C GLY A 280 -2.79 8.91 5.91
N HIS A 281 -3.91 8.96 5.19
CA HIS A 281 -5.07 8.12 5.49
C HIS A 281 -5.04 6.81 4.70
N VAL A 282 -5.43 5.72 5.35
CA VAL A 282 -5.58 4.41 4.70
C VAL A 282 -6.81 4.45 3.81
N ILE A 283 -6.61 4.25 2.50
CA ILE A 283 -7.68 4.17 1.49
C ILE A 283 -7.92 2.74 1.00
N GLY A 284 -7.03 1.80 1.34
CA GLY A 284 -7.25 0.39 1.05
C GLY A 284 -6.30 -0.54 1.80
N ILE A 285 -6.61 -1.84 1.73
CA ILE A 285 -5.77 -2.93 2.24
C ILE A 285 -5.12 -3.64 1.05
N ASN A 286 -3.80 -3.59 0.98
CA ASN A 286 -3.03 -4.17 -0.12
C ASN A 286 -3.30 -5.67 -0.20
N SER A 287 -3.65 -6.16 -1.40
CA SER A 287 -3.71 -7.58 -1.71
C SER A 287 -2.59 -7.84 -2.72
N ALA A 288 -1.43 -8.33 -2.26
CA ALA A 288 -0.32 -8.59 -3.16
C ALA A 288 -0.68 -9.76 -4.07
N MET A 289 -0.95 -9.42 -5.33
CA MET A 289 -1.30 -10.33 -6.39
C MET A 289 -0.14 -10.35 -7.36
N TYR A 290 0.51 -11.50 -7.49
CA TYR A 290 1.66 -11.63 -8.36
C TYR A 290 1.21 -11.94 -9.76
N SER A 291 1.98 -11.56 -10.75
CA SER A 291 1.82 -12.14 -12.07
C SER A 291 3.21 -12.44 -12.56
N SER A 292 3.57 -13.72 -12.55
CA SER A 292 4.60 -14.21 -13.44
C SER A 292 4.01 -14.16 -14.86
N ALA A 293 4.21 -13.04 -15.56
CA ALA A 293 3.89 -13.00 -16.98
C ALA A 293 4.83 -13.97 -17.69
N GLN A 294 4.37 -15.20 -17.92
CA GLN A 294 4.94 -16.22 -18.81
C GLN A 294 6.48 -16.11 -19.00
N ALA A 295 7.24 -16.22 -17.92
CA ALA A 295 8.69 -16.35 -18.00
C ALA A 295 9.00 -17.84 -18.04
N SER A 296 9.46 -18.35 -19.18
CA SER A 296 9.91 -19.73 -19.38
C SER A 296 11.18 -20.11 -18.59
N SER A 297 11.52 -19.34 -17.55
CA SER A 297 12.64 -19.55 -16.65
C SER A 297 12.30 -18.99 -15.26
N SER A 298 12.19 -19.90 -14.30
CA SER A 298 11.65 -19.73 -12.94
C SER A 298 12.63 -19.09 -11.95
N SER A 299 12.95 -17.80 -12.10
CA SER A 299 13.86 -17.15 -11.13
C SER A 299 13.50 -15.74 -10.70
N ASP A 300 12.78 -14.95 -11.51
CA ASP A 300 12.54 -13.53 -11.20
C ASP A 300 11.05 -13.16 -11.34
N ALA A 301 10.20 -13.75 -10.49
CA ALA A 301 8.82 -13.27 -10.33
C ALA A 301 8.81 -12.03 -9.41
N GLY A 302 8.75 -10.84 -10.01
CA GLY A 302 8.63 -9.56 -9.30
C GLY A 302 7.33 -8.82 -9.63
N SER A 303 7.02 -7.75 -8.88
CA SER A 303 5.88 -6.88 -9.20
C SER A 303 6.01 -6.30 -10.62
N ILE A 304 5.02 -6.56 -11.48
CA ILE A 304 4.95 -6.01 -12.84
C ILE A 304 4.21 -4.66 -12.91
N GLY A 305 4.08 -3.95 -11.79
CA GLY A 305 3.30 -2.70 -11.70
C GLY A 305 1.79 -2.93 -11.73
N LEU A 306 1.33 -4.13 -11.36
CA LEU A 306 -0.08 -4.46 -11.17
C LEU A 306 -0.30 -4.85 -9.71
N GLY A 307 -0.71 -3.87 -8.90
CA GLY A 307 -1.14 -4.07 -7.51
C GLY A 307 -2.63 -3.87 -7.35
N PHE A 308 -3.24 -4.58 -6.40
CA PHE A 308 -4.65 -4.43 -6.03
C PHE A 308 -4.77 -4.15 -4.54
N ALA A 309 -5.78 -3.36 -4.17
CA ALA A 309 -6.13 -3.13 -2.78
C ALA A 309 -7.66 -3.18 -2.59
N ILE A 310 -8.09 -3.76 -1.48
CA ILE A 310 -9.48 -3.79 -1.06
C ILE A 310 -9.83 -2.38 -0.54
N PRO A 311 -10.87 -1.70 -1.06
CA PRO A 311 -11.24 -0.35 -0.65
C PRO A 311 -11.51 -0.25 0.86
N ILE A 312 -11.07 0.83 1.51
CA ILE A 312 -11.23 0.95 2.97
C ILE A 312 -12.70 1.04 3.40
N ASP A 313 -13.59 1.53 2.54
CA ASP A 313 -15.03 1.57 2.86
C ASP A 313 -15.66 0.17 2.81
N THR A 314 -15.15 -0.72 1.97
CA THR A 314 -15.53 -2.15 2.00
C THR A 314 -15.14 -2.78 3.34
N VAL A 315 -13.91 -2.52 3.80
CA VAL A 315 -13.48 -2.96 5.14
C VAL A 315 -14.40 -2.39 6.21
N ARG A 316 -14.65 -1.07 6.18
CA ARG A 316 -15.49 -0.37 7.15
C ARG A 316 -16.90 -0.97 7.22
N SER A 317 -17.51 -1.29 6.08
CA SER A 317 -18.83 -1.93 6.03
C SER A 317 -18.84 -3.34 6.62
N ASP A 318 -17.74 -4.08 6.48
CA ASP A 318 -17.65 -5.46 6.94
C ASP A 318 -17.17 -5.60 8.38
N LEU A 319 -16.61 -4.56 9.00
CA LEU A 319 -16.06 -4.65 10.36
C LEU A 319 -17.07 -5.18 11.39
N ALA A 320 -18.36 -4.79 11.29
CA ALA A 320 -19.38 -5.29 12.20
C ALA A 320 -19.60 -6.80 12.04
N LYS A 321 -19.64 -7.28 10.79
CA LYS A 321 -19.74 -8.71 10.45
C LYS A 321 -18.51 -9.46 10.95
N LEU A 322 -17.30 -8.95 10.66
CA LEU A 322 -16.05 -9.56 11.08
C LEU A 322 -15.93 -9.65 12.61
N ARG A 323 -16.38 -8.62 13.35
CA ARG A 323 -16.40 -8.62 14.82
C ARG A 323 -17.42 -9.56 15.43
N ALA A 324 -18.54 -9.81 14.74
CA ALA A 324 -19.52 -10.80 15.16
C ALA A 324 -19.00 -12.24 15.04
N GLY A 325 -17.85 -12.42 14.37
CA GLY A 325 -17.26 -13.71 14.05
C GLY A 325 -17.82 -14.28 12.76
N SER A 326 -17.15 -15.31 12.24
CA SER A 326 -17.66 -16.13 11.15
C SER A 326 -18.93 -16.83 11.61
N GLY A 327 -20.07 -16.15 11.46
CA GLY A 327 -21.38 -16.74 11.64
C GLY A 327 -21.61 -17.75 10.52
N SER A 328 -21.35 -19.02 10.84
CA SER A 328 -21.85 -20.29 10.24
C SER A 328 -21.76 -20.45 8.73
#